data_AF-A0A3S0RKZ9-F1
#
_entry.id   AF-A0A3S0RKZ9-F1
#
_cell.length_a   1.000
_cell.length_b   1.000
_cell.length_c   1.000
_cell.angle_alpha   90.00
_cell.angle_beta   90.00
_cell.angle_gamma   90.00
#
_symmetry.space_group_name_H-M   'P 1'
#
loop_
_entity.id
_entity.type
_entity.pdbx_description
1 polymer ?
#
loop_
_entity_poly.entity_id
_entity_poly.type
_entity_poly.pdbx_seq_one_letter_code
_entity_poly.pdbx_strand_id
1 'polypeptide(L)'
;MALLGCAQALPSPASSSFHTLSPAQCAPPAKAGYDGPLAAAWGAYKPYVRACPIAASGKAPAKLWLLTVFAQPYLDDHPGETAWPDFPRPLLVTADGHCLARLPELFPFDEPRSLQLSYGPLLDGMPNEIRVHVSNPAAGGDYDLPLLRWVPSQHAYIAQNATDEYTKDDMTCPI
;
A
#
# COMPACT_ATOMS: atom_id res chain seq x y z
N MET A 1 -7.69 4.35 -58.34
CA MET A 1 -8.17 5.27 -57.29
C MET A 1 -8.83 4.43 -56.20
N ALA A 2 -8.71 4.86 -54.94
CA ALA A 2 -9.10 4.20 -53.68
C ALA A 2 -8.06 3.23 -53.07
N LEU A 3 -7.19 3.81 -52.24
CA LEU A 3 -6.38 3.16 -51.21
C LEU A 3 -7.31 2.79 -50.04
N LEU A 4 -7.43 1.51 -49.68
CA LEU A 4 -7.97 1.11 -48.38
C LEU A 4 -6.82 0.99 -47.39
N GLY A 5 -6.78 1.93 -46.44
CA GLY A 5 -5.86 1.90 -45.31
C GLY A 5 -6.22 0.78 -44.32
N CYS A 6 -5.25 -0.06 -44.00
CA CYS A 6 -5.32 -0.93 -42.83
C CYS A 6 -5.30 -0.06 -41.57
N ALA A 7 -6.41 -0.08 -40.82
CA ALA A 7 -6.43 0.40 -39.45
C ALA A 7 -5.44 -0.45 -38.64
N GLN A 8 -4.36 0.18 -38.21
CA GLN A 8 -3.42 -0.43 -37.28
C GLN A 8 -4.14 -0.50 -35.93
N ALA A 9 -4.45 -1.72 -35.49
CA ALA A 9 -4.86 -1.96 -34.12
C ALA A 9 -3.75 -1.44 -33.20
N LEU A 10 -4.12 -0.51 -32.31
CA LEU A 10 -3.22 -0.06 -31.25
C LEU A 10 -2.73 -1.30 -30.48
N PRO A 11 -1.42 -1.42 -30.21
CA PRO A 11 -0.94 -2.50 -29.36
C PRO A 11 -1.64 -2.39 -28.00
N SER A 12 -2.37 -3.43 -27.61
CA SER A 12 -2.82 -3.58 -26.23
C SER A 12 -1.61 -3.45 -25.31
N PRO A 13 -1.68 -2.64 -24.24
CA PRO A 13 -0.55 -2.52 -23.32
C PRO A 13 -0.22 -3.91 -22.79
N ALA A 14 1.04 -4.32 -22.97
CA ALA A 14 1.57 -5.56 -22.46
C ALA A 14 1.15 -5.75 -21.01
N SER A 15 0.73 -6.97 -20.64
CA SER A 15 0.40 -7.35 -19.27
C SER A 15 1.53 -6.92 -18.33
N SER A 16 1.36 -5.78 -17.67
CA SER A 16 2.28 -5.28 -16.66
C SER A 16 2.25 -6.27 -15.51
N SER A 17 3.37 -6.94 -15.23
CA SER A 17 3.46 -7.91 -14.13
C SER A 17 3.33 -7.17 -12.81
N PHE A 18 2.15 -7.23 -12.21
CA PHE A 18 1.94 -6.79 -10.84
C PHE A 18 2.51 -7.84 -9.87
N HIS A 19 3.13 -7.36 -8.80
CA HIS A 19 3.60 -8.17 -7.69
C HIS A 19 2.68 -7.99 -6.50
N THR A 20 2.09 -9.07 -6.00
CA THR A 20 1.30 -9.05 -4.76
C THR A 20 2.23 -9.03 -3.55
N LEU A 21 2.03 -8.07 -2.66
CA LEU A 21 2.74 -7.97 -1.39
C LEU A 21 2.16 -8.98 -0.40
N SER A 22 2.92 -10.01 -0.08
CA SER A 22 2.49 -11.02 0.90
C SER A 22 2.74 -10.53 2.32
N PRO A 23 1.76 -10.60 3.25
CA PRO A 23 1.98 -10.27 4.65
C PRO A 23 3.12 -11.06 5.30
N ALA A 24 3.39 -12.28 4.81
CA ALA A 24 4.48 -13.13 5.28
C ALA A 24 5.88 -12.58 4.95
N GLN A 25 5.98 -11.62 4.03
CA GLN A 25 7.24 -10.93 3.69
C GLN A 25 7.51 -9.75 4.63
N CYS A 26 6.52 -9.33 5.43
CA CYS A 26 6.66 -8.23 6.36
C CYS A 26 7.37 -8.70 7.63
N ALA A 27 8.29 -7.88 8.13
CA ALA A 27 9.04 -8.17 9.35
C ALA A 27 9.06 -6.95 10.28
N PRO A 28 9.42 -7.12 11.57
CA PRO A 28 9.72 -5.97 12.43
C PRO A 28 10.68 -5.00 11.73
N PRO A 29 10.52 -3.67 11.84
CA PRO A 29 11.19 -2.72 10.95
C PRO A 29 12.71 -2.89 10.85
N ALA A 30 13.40 -3.01 11.97
CA ALA A 30 14.86 -3.25 12.00
C ALA A 30 15.27 -4.57 11.29
N LYS A 31 14.46 -5.64 11.42
CA LYS A 31 14.70 -6.92 10.73
C LYS A 31 14.42 -6.82 9.22
N ALA A 32 13.49 -5.95 8.83
CA ALA A 32 13.18 -5.66 7.43
C ALA A 32 14.17 -4.69 6.76
N GLY A 33 15.17 -4.19 7.50
CA GLY A 33 16.13 -3.19 7.02
C GLY A 33 15.56 -1.78 6.91
N TYR A 34 14.47 -1.47 7.63
CA TYR A 34 13.96 -0.11 7.79
C TYR A 34 14.51 0.50 9.08
N ASP A 35 15.30 1.57 8.92
CA ASP A 35 15.95 2.30 10.03
C ASP A 35 15.36 3.70 10.25
N GLY A 36 14.34 4.08 9.47
CA GLY A 36 13.68 5.38 9.61
C GLY A 36 12.90 5.51 10.93
N PRO A 37 12.61 6.75 11.37
CA PRO A 37 11.83 6.97 12.58
C PRO A 37 10.38 6.46 12.42
N LEU A 38 9.78 6.05 13.54
CA LEU A 38 8.32 5.87 13.64
C LEU A 38 7.74 7.14 14.27
N ALA A 39 6.68 7.69 13.68
CA ALA A 39 5.99 8.85 14.25
C ALA A 39 5.37 8.50 15.62
N ALA A 40 5.15 9.50 16.46
CA ALA A 40 4.69 9.30 17.85
C ALA A 40 3.38 8.49 17.95
N ALA A 41 2.46 8.66 16.99
CA ALA A 41 1.21 7.91 16.90
C ALA A 41 1.39 6.38 16.81
N TRP A 42 2.57 5.91 16.39
CA TRP A 42 2.90 4.49 16.28
C TRP A 42 3.49 3.91 17.56
N GLY A 43 3.77 4.74 18.57
CA GLY A 43 4.50 4.34 19.77
C GLY A 43 3.83 3.22 20.56
N ALA A 44 2.50 3.30 20.75
CA ALA A 44 1.73 2.29 21.47
C ALA A 44 1.70 0.92 20.75
N TYR A 45 1.87 0.92 19.43
CA TYR A 45 1.76 -0.28 18.59
C TYR A 45 3.12 -0.82 18.15
N LYS A 46 4.23 -0.24 18.61
CA LYS A 46 5.60 -0.57 18.16
C LYS A 46 5.92 -2.07 18.05
N PRO A 47 5.53 -2.96 19.00
CA PRO A 47 5.77 -4.40 18.88
C PRO A 47 5.04 -5.06 17.70
N TYR A 48 3.94 -4.46 17.25
CA TYR A 48 3.03 -4.97 16.23
C TYR A 48 3.24 -4.30 14.87
N VAL A 49 4.08 -3.27 14.80
CA VAL A 49 4.48 -2.64 13.54
C VAL A 49 5.28 -3.63 12.71
N ARG A 50 4.94 -3.71 11.43
CA ARG A 50 5.71 -4.42 10.42
C ARG A 50 6.07 -3.46 9.29
N ALA A 51 7.26 -3.67 8.75
CA ALA A 51 7.70 -3.05 7.52
C ALA A 51 7.67 -4.11 6.43
N CYS A 52 6.85 -3.88 5.42
CA CYS A 52 6.70 -4.77 4.27
C CYS A 52 7.55 -4.24 3.10
N PRO A 53 8.57 -4.98 2.66
CA PRO A 53 9.48 -4.51 1.62
C PRO A 53 8.79 -4.47 0.25
N ILE A 54 8.99 -3.38 -0.48
CA ILE A 54 8.56 -3.23 -1.87
C ILE A 54 9.82 -3.21 -2.76
N ALA A 55 9.95 -4.21 -3.64
CA ALA A 55 11.15 -4.43 -4.44
C ALA A 55 10.80 -4.95 -5.85
N ALA A 56 11.64 -4.63 -6.84
CA ALA A 56 11.45 -5.04 -8.24
C ALA A 56 11.42 -6.58 -8.44
N SER A 57 12.03 -7.31 -7.51
CA SER A 57 11.96 -8.75 -7.37
C SER A 57 12.44 -9.09 -5.96
N GLY A 58 12.05 -10.25 -5.41
CA GLY A 58 12.43 -10.67 -4.04
C GLY A 58 13.95 -10.80 -3.76
N LYS A 59 14.82 -10.38 -4.69
CA LYS A 59 16.28 -10.37 -4.57
C LYS A 59 16.90 -8.96 -4.66
N ALA A 60 16.16 -7.95 -5.11
CA ALA A 60 16.65 -6.57 -5.13
C ALA A 60 16.46 -5.92 -3.76
N PRO A 61 17.39 -5.09 -3.28
CA PRO A 61 17.18 -4.35 -2.04
C PRO A 61 15.94 -3.46 -2.18
N ALA A 62 15.02 -3.56 -1.22
CA ALA A 62 13.86 -2.69 -1.15
C ALA A 62 14.32 -1.26 -0.90
N LYS A 63 13.74 -0.30 -1.65
CA LYS A 63 13.94 1.14 -1.43
C LYS A 63 12.73 1.80 -0.78
N LEU A 64 11.67 1.00 -0.58
CA LEU A 64 10.39 1.42 -0.06
C LEU A 64 9.85 0.35 0.88
N TRP A 65 9.15 0.83 1.89
CA TRP A 65 8.47 -0.01 2.87
C TRP A 65 7.04 0.47 3.02
N LEU A 66 6.12 -0.47 3.13
CA LEU A 66 4.83 -0.20 3.74
C LEU A 66 4.96 -0.45 5.24
N LEU A 67 4.87 0.61 6.04
CA LEU A 67 4.74 0.51 7.49
C LEU A 67 3.27 0.32 7.83
N THR A 68 2.97 -0.68 8.64
CA THR A 68 1.60 -0.99 9.06
C THR A 68 1.58 -1.71 10.39
N VAL A 69 0.49 -1.58 11.14
CA VAL A 69 0.25 -2.38 12.34
C VAL A 69 -0.40 -3.69 11.92
N PHE A 70 0.20 -4.82 12.32
CA PHE A 70 -0.46 -6.11 12.22
C PHE A 70 -1.45 -6.21 13.39
N ALA A 71 -2.71 -5.82 13.15
CA ALA A 71 -3.75 -5.74 14.17
C ALA A 71 -4.05 -7.08 14.86
N GLN A 72 -4.10 -8.19 14.12
CA GLN A 72 -4.45 -9.49 14.72
C GLN A 72 -3.52 -9.88 15.88
N PRO A 73 -2.17 -9.87 15.73
CA PRO A 73 -1.27 -10.06 16.86
C PRO A 73 -1.49 -9.10 18.05
N TYR A 74 -1.90 -7.85 17.80
CA TYR A 74 -2.21 -6.89 18.88
C TYR A 74 -3.44 -7.35 19.66
N LEU A 75 -4.50 -7.74 18.96
CA LEU A 75 -5.76 -8.18 19.56
C LEU A 75 -5.58 -9.50 20.32
N ASP A 76 -4.77 -10.43 19.80
CA ASP A 76 -4.45 -11.69 20.46
C ASP A 76 -3.74 -11.48 21.82
N ASP A 77 -2.88 -10.47 21.91
CA ASP A 77 -2.17 -10.09 23.15
C ASP A 77 -3.03 -9.28 24.13
N HIS A 78 -4.17 -8.74 23.67
CA HIS A 78 -5.09 -7.91 24.45
C HIS A 78 -6.51 -8.50 24.47
N PRO A 79 -6.67 -9.72 25.01
CA PRO A 79 -7.98 -10.37 25.04
C PRO A 79 -8.94 -9.58 25.93
N GLY A 80 -10.08 -9.16 25.36
CA GLY A 80 -11.11 -8.40 26.07
C GLY A 80 -11.20 -6.92 25.68
N GLU A 81 -10.32 -6.43 24.80
CA GLU A 81 -10.53 -5.17 24.10
C GLU A 81 -11.80 -5.32 23.24
N THR A 82 -12.88 -4.61 23.60
CA THR A 82 -14.18 -4.73 22.91
C THR A 82 -14.38 -3.66 21.84
N ALA A 83 -13.58 -2.60 21.88
CA ALA A 83 -13.58 -1.54 20.88
C ALA A 83 -12.40 -1.73 19.92
N TRP A 84 -12.63 -1.51 18.63
CA TRP A 84 -11.56 -1.52 17.64
C TRP A 84 -10.59 -0.35 17.92
N PRO A 85 -9.29 -0.61 18.17
CA PRO A 85 -8.32 0.46 18.40
C PRO A 85 -8.17 1.36 17.19
N ASP A 86 -7.88 2.64 17.41
CA ASP A 86 -7.54 3.59 16.36
C ASP A 86 -6.09 3.35 15.90
N PHE A 87 -5.88 2.29 15.13
CA PHE A 87 -4.57 1.94 14.60
C PHE A 87 -4.08 3.02 13.62
N PRO A 88 -2.79 3.41 13.68
CA PRO A 88 -2.24 4.32 12.70
C PRO A 88 -2.32 3.68 11.31
N ARG A 89 -2.90 4.44 10.38
CA ARG A 89 -3.07 3.99 9.00
C ARG A 89 -1.74 3.70 8.30
N PRO A 90 -1.68 2.71 7.40
CA PRO A 90 -0.42 2.31 6.77
C PRO A 90 0.24 3.45 6.00
N LEU A 91 1.57 3.54 6.10
CA LEU A 91 2.37 4.55 5.43
C LEU A 91 3.32 3.90 4.43
N LEU A 92 3.31 4.41 3.21
CA LEU A 92 4.35 4.12 2.24
C LEU A 92 5.51 5.08 2.49
N VAL A 93 6.67 4.54 2.82
CA VAL A 93 7.86 5.33 3.18
C VAL A 93 9.09 4.90 2.41
N THR A 94 10.01 5.83 2.24
CA THR A 94 11.39 5.58 1.81
C THR A 94 12.26 5.08 2.97
N ALA A 95 13.51 4.70 2.69
CA ALA A 95 14.45 4.14 3.68
C ALA A 95 14.80 5.12 4.80
N ASP A 96 14.89 6.40 4.45
CA ASP A 96 15.16 7.53 5.34
C ASP A 96 13.90 8.01 6.11
N GLY A 97 12.76 7.35 5.89
CA GLY A 97 11.52 7.62 6.62
C GLY A 97 10.68 8.75 6.04
N HIS A 98 10.97 9.23 4.83
CA HIS A 98 10.06 10.15 4.15
C HIS A 98 8.78 9.42 3.77
N CYS A 99 7.65 9.93 4.23
CA CYS A 99 6.34 9.44 3.83
C CYS A 99 6.01 9.91 2.41
N LEU A 100 5.52 8.99 1.59
CA LEU A 100 5.13 9.23 0.20
C LEU A 100 3.62 9.15 -0.03
N ALA A 101 2.93 8.33 0.76
CA ALA A 101 1.48 8.19 0.76
C ALA A 101 1.00 7.45 2.01
N ARG A 102 -0.29 7.58 2.27
CA ARG A 102 -1.02 6.83 3.29
C ARG A 102 -2.07 5.94 2.61
N LEU A 103 -2.27 4.74 3.14
CA LEU A 103 -3.42 3.91 2.73
C LEU A 103 -4.60 4.23 3.66
N PRO A 104 -5.82 4.34 3.13
CA PRO A 104 -6.98 4.72 3.94
C PRO A 104 -7.47 3.60 4.87
N GLU A 105 -7.06 2.36 4.61
CA GLU A 105 -7.47 1.13 5.32
C GLU A 105 -6.25 0.38 5.85
N LEU A 106 -6.40 -0.37 6.94
CA LEU A 106 -5.30 -1.10 7.59
C LEU A 106 -4.92 -2.37 6.83
N PHE A 107 -3.62 -2.54 6.55
CA PHE A 107 -3.07 -3.74 5.91
C PHE A 107 -2.39 -4.65 6.95
N PRO A 108 -2.57 -5.99 6.89
CA PRO A 108 -3.38 -6.74 5.93
C PRO A 108 -4.84 -6.93 6.38
N PHE A 109 -5.21 -6.44 7.56
CA PHE A 109 -6.48 -6.73 8.19
C PHE A 109 -7.06 -5.47 8.85
N ASP A 110 -8.32 -5.20 8.59
CA ASP A 110 -9.09 -4.05 9.06
C ASP A 110 -10.53 -4.53 9.34
N GLU A 111 -10.76 -5.11 10.53
CA GLU A 111 -11.92 -5.95 10.82
C GLU A 111 -13.25 -5.29 10.39
N PRO A 112 -14.13 -6.03 9.68
CA PRO A 112 -14.08 -7.45 9.31
C PRO A 112 -13.38 -7.72 7.95
N ARG A 113 -12.61 -6.77 7.45
CA ARG A 113 -12.08 -6.76 6.09
C ARG A 113 -10.63 -7.23 6.03
N SER A 114 -10.23 -7.75 4.88
CA SER A 114 -8.84 -8.07 4.58
C SER A 114 -8.38 -7.38 3.31
N LEU A 115 -7.11 -6.98 3.28
CA LEU A 115 -6.53 -6.23 2.17
C LEU A 115 -5.49 -7.04 1.42
N GLN A 116 -5.56 -6.99 0.09
CA GLN A 116 -4.51 -7.47 -0.80
C GLN A 116 -3.88 -6.28 -1.53
N LEU A 117 -2.60 -6.04 -1.28
CA LEU A 117 -1.84 -5.01 -1.97
C LEU A 117 -1.04 -5.61 -3.12
N SER A 118 -1.08 -4.97 -4.28
CA SER A 118 -0.23 -5.30 -5.43
C SER A 118 0.44 -4.05 -5.98
N TYR A 119 1.68 -4.17 -6.46
CA TYR A 119 2.44 -3.06 -7.03
C TYR A 119 2.99 -3.39 -8.42
N GLY A 120 2.99 -2.38 -9.30
CA GLY A 120 3.49 -2.51 -10.67
C GLY A 120 5.03 -2.48 -10.75
N PRO A 121 5.58 -2.51 -11.96
CA PRO A 121 7.03 -2.42 -12.18
C PRO A 121 7.63 -1.18 -11.54
N LEU A 122 8.84 -1.33 -11.01
CA LEU A 122 9.61 -0.22 -10.45
C LEU A 122 10.26 0.59 -11.58
N LEU A 123 10.03 1.90 -11.58
CA LEU A 123 10.71 2.90 -12.40
C LEU A 123 11.54 3.78 -11.45
N ASP A 124 12.84 3.87 -11.69
CA ASP A 124 13.79 4.58 -10.81
C ASP A 124 13.74 4.14 -9.33
N GLY A 125 13.35 2.89 -9.08
CA GLY A 125 13.20 2.35 -7.73
C GLY A 125 11.83 2.57 -7.09
N MET A 126 10.89 3.19 -7.80
CA MET A 126 9.53 3.46 -7.34
C MET A 126 8.51 2.65 -8.15
N PRO A 127 7.60 1.89 -7.52
CA PRO A 127 6.49 1.28 -8.25
C PRO A 127 5.69 2.34 -8.99
N ASN A 128 5.49 2.16 -10.29
CA ASN A 128 4.70 3.13 -11.05
C ASN A 128 3.24 3.20 -10.56
N GLU A 129 2.73 2.08 -10.06
CA GLU A 129 1.34 1.88 -9.63
C GLU A 129 1.26 1.02 -8.37
N ILE A 130 0.34 1.34 -7.46
CA ILE A 130 -0.07 0.48 -6.34
C ILE A 130 -1.59 0.32 -6.38
N ARG A 131 -2.04 -0.93 -6.25
CA ARG A 131 -3.44 -1.35 -6.20
C ARG A 131 -3.71 -2.00 -4.87
N VAL A 132 -4.88 -1.73 -4.29
CA VAL A 132 -5.33 -2.36 -3.07
C VAL A 132 -6.75 -2.86 -3.29
N HIS A 133 -6.91 -4.16 -3.13
CA HIS A 133 -8.21 -4.82 -3.14
C HIS A 133 -8.64 -5.07 -1.69
N VAL A 134 -9.87 -4.73 -1.36
CA VAL A 134 -10.48 -4.94 -0.04
C VAL A 134 -11.52 -6.05 -0.17
N SER A 135 -11.31 -7.14 0.54
CA SER A 135 -12.34 -8.16 0.72
C SER A 135 -13.20 -7.81 1.93
N ASN A 136 -14.49 -7.63 1.71
CA ASN A 136 -15.44 -7.18 2.73
C ASN A 136 -16.63 -8.14 2.82
N PRO A 137 -16.79 -8.87 3.94
CA PRO A 137 -17.88 -9.85 4.08
C PRO A 137 -19.26 -9.21 4.27
N ALA A 138 -19.36 -7.89 4.44
CA ALA A 138 -20.64 -7.19 4.55
C ALA A 138 -21.40 -7.13 3.22
N ALA A 139 -22.66 -6.70 3.26
CA ALA A 139 -23.54 -6.62 2.08
C ALA A 139 -23.01 -5.75 0.91
N GLY A 140 -22.04 -4.87 1.17
CA GLY A 140 -21.36 -4.08 0.14
C GLY A 140 -20.38 -4.87 -0.72
N GLY A 141 -19.93 -6.04 -0.26
CA GLY A 141 -19.00 -6.91 -0.97
C GLY A 141 -17.61 -6.30 -1.15
N ASP A 142 -16.78 -7.01 -1.90
CA ASP A 142 -15.41 -6.63 -2.18
C ASP A 142 -15.32 -5.39 -3.09
N TYR A 143 -14.28 -4.57 -2.89
CA TYR A 143 -14.06 -3.34 -3.66
C TYR A 143 -12.58 -3.01 -3.80
N ASP A 144 -12.25 -2.16 -4.78
CA ASP A 144 -10.89 -1.68 -4.99
C ASP A 144 -10.74 -0.24 -4.48
N LEU A 145 -9.65 0.03 -3.76
CA LEU A 145 -9.28 1.40 -3.41
C LEU A 145 -8.77 2.16 -4.64
N PRO A 146 -8.75 3.51 -4.60
CA PRO A 146 -8.19 4.32 -5.67
C PRO A 146 -6.77 3.90 -6.04
N LEU A 147 -6.50 3.77 -7.35
CA LEU A 147 -5.18 3.43 -7.87
C LEU A 147 -4.17 4.52 -7.49
N LEU A 148 -3.10 4.16 -6.78
CA LEU A 148 -2.03 5.11 -6.48
C LEU A 148 -1.01 5.12 -7.62
N ARG A 149 -0.83 6.26 -8.28
CA ARG A 149 0.17 6.44 -9.35
C ARG A 149 1.33 7.29 -8.85
N TRP A 150 2.54 6.83 -9.11
CA TRP A 150 3.75 7.61 -8.84
C TRP A 150 3.84 8.83 -9.76
N VAL A 151 4.10 10.00 -9.20
CA VAL A 151 4.34 11.24 -9.95
C VAL A 151 5.75 11.74 -9.66
N PRO A 152 6.73 11.45 -10.55
CA PRO A 152 8.14 11.76 -10.30
C PRO A 152 8.41 13.23 -10.00
N SER A 153 7.71 14.14 -10.68
CA SER A 153 7.89 15.59 -10.50
C SER A 153 7.45 16.10 -9.12
N GLN A 154 6.63 15.34 -8.40
CA GLN A 154 6.14 15.68 -7.07
C GLN A 154 6.79 14.81 -5.97
N HIS A 155 7.59 13.82 -6.36
CA HIS A 155 8.13 12.81 -5.44
C HIS A 155 7.03 12.19 -4.54
N ALA A 156 5.84 11.96 -5.10
CA ALA A 156 4.67 11.51 -4.35
C ALA A 156 3.79 10.57 -5.16
N TYR A 157 3.00 9.75 -4.47
CA TYR A 157 1.89 9.02 -5.09
C TYR A 157 0.63 9.87 -5.08
N ILE A 158 -0.12 9.82 -6.18
CA ILE A 158 -1.41 10.48 -6.33
C ILE A 158 -2.46 9.41 -6.59
N ALA A 159 -3.55 9.45 -5.82
CA ALA A 159 -4.71 8.61 -6.05
C ALA A 159 -5.44 9.03 -7.33
N GLN A 160 -5.62 8.08 -8.24
CA GLN A 160 -6.41 8.26 -9.44
C GLN A 160 -7.85 7.88 -9.17
N ASN A 161 -8.79 8.70 -9.64
CA ASN A 161 -10.23 8.47 -9.51
C ASN A 161 -10.66 8.20 -8.06
N ALA A 162 -10.09 8.95 -7.10
CA ALA A 162 -10.59 8.93 -5.73
C ALA A 162 -12.09 9.24 -5.76
N THR A 163 -12.90 8.26 -5.39
CA THR A 163 -14.34 8.44 -5.19
C THR A 163 -14.56 9.29 -3.95
N ASP A 164 -15.74 9.90 -3.83
CA ASP A 164 -16.10 10.75 -2.68
C ASP A 164 -16.01 10.00 -1.32
N GLU A 165 -15.89 8.67 -1.35
CA GLU A 165 -15.72 7.80 -0.18
C GLU A 165 -14.32 7.86 0.44
N TYR A 166 -13.28 8.22 -0.33
CA TYR A 166 -11.93 8.43 0.18
C TYR A 166 -11.44 9.82 -0.18
N THR A 167 -11.28 10.68 0.82
CA THR A 167 -10.81 12.04 0.59
C THR A 167 -9.31 12.04 0.29
N LYS A 168 -8.84 13.08 -0.40
CA LYS A 168 -7.39 13.30 -0.61
C LYS A 168 -6.63 13.26 0.72
N ASP A 169 -7.22 13.81 1.79
CA ASP A 169 -6.62 13.88 3.10
C ASP A 169 -6.38 12.48 3.69
N ASP A 170 -7.24 11.51 3.36
CA ASP A 170 -7.08 10.13 3.81
C ASP A 170 -5.83 9.45 3.26
N MET A 171 -5.42 9.84 2.07
CA MET A 171 -4.30 9.22 1.34
C MET A 171 -3.01 10.04 1.39
N THR A 172 -3.05 11.25 1.95
CA THR A 172 -1.85 12.07 2.17
C THR A 172 -1.16 11.73 3.49
N CYS A 173 0.17 11.93 3.49
CA CYS A 173 0.98 11.81 4.68
C CYS A 173 0.52 12.80 5.76
N PRO A 174 0.54 12.40 7.05
CA PRO A 174 0.30 13.34 8.14
C PRO A 174 1.35 14.46 8.10
N ILE A 175 0.91 15.69 8.36
CA ILE A 175 1.76 16.89 8.47
C ILE A 175 2.48 16.88 9.81
#